data_AF-E1JT38-F1
#
_entry.id   AF-E1JT38-F1
#
_cell.length_a   1.000
_cell.length_b   1.000
_cell.length_c   1.000
_cell.angle_alpha   90.00
_cell.angle_beta   90.00
_cell.angle_gamma   90.00
#
_symmetry.space_group_name_H-M   'P 1'
#
loop_
_entity.id
_entity.type
_entity.pdbx_description
1 polymer ?
#
loop_
_entity_poly.entity_id
_entity_poly.type
_entity_poly.pdbx_seq_one_letter_code
_entity_poly.pdbx_strand_id
1 'polypeptide(L)' 'MPPQHLDNLTLKDEIINAFRPIEQLFKIMDASAPDADETIIRCYAEIGLELTGNFRERIKKLLGREHEGAENAEG' A
#
# COMPACT_ATOMS: atom_id res chain seq x y z
N MET A 1 27.01 -13.93 9.28
CA MET A 1 26.20 -13.28 8.23
C MET A 1 26.23 -11.78 8.51
N PRO A 2 26.62 -10.92 7.55
CA PRO A 2 26.54 -9.48 7.78
C PRO A 2 25.05 -9.09 7.95
N PRO A 3 24.75 -8.06 8.74
CA PRO A 3 23.38 -7.57 8.88
C PRO A 3 22.92 -7.13 7.49
N GLN A 4 21.84 -7.75 7.02
CA GLN A 4 21.22 -7.41 5.75
C GLN A 4 20.65 -6.00 5.94
N HIS A 5 21.38 -5.01 5.41
CA HIS A 5 20.86 -3.68 5.19
C HIS A 5 19.75 -3.86 4.15
N LEU A 6 18.54 -4.17 4.62
CA LEU A 6 17.37 -4.31 3.78
C LEU A 6 17.17 -2.92 3.17
N ASP A 7 17.59 -2.75 1.92
CA ASP A 7 17.45 -1.46 1.25
C ASP A 7 16.00 -1.02 1.35
N ASN A 8 15.76 0.24 1.72
CA ASN A 8 14.43 0.78 1.96
C ASN A 8 13.47 0.57 0.77
N LEU A 9 14.01 0.43 -0.44
CA LEU A 9 13.27 0.06 -1.64
C LEU A 9 12.74 -1.38 -1.59
N THR A 10 13.57 -2.34 -1.18
CA THR A 10 13.19 -3.75 -1.01
C THR A 10 12.14 -3.90 0.09
N LEU A 11 12.32 -3.20 1.22
CA LEU A 11 11.35 -3.20 2.32
C LEU A 11 10.00 -2.62 1.90
N LYS A 12 10.01 -1.53 1.13
CA LYS A 12 8.81 -0.91 0.56
C LYS A 12 8.03 -1.90 -0.31
N ASP A 13 8.72 -2.59 -1.20
CA ASP A 13 8.09 -3.52 -2.14
C ASP A 13 7.56 -4.77 -1.43
N GLU A 14 8.27 -5.30 -0.43
CA GLU A 14 7.79 -6.39 0.41
C GLU A 14 6.49 -6.03 1.14
N ILE A 15 6.45 -4.84 1.77
CA ILE A 15 5.26 -4.34 2.47
C ILE A 15 4.08 -4.14 1.51
N ILE A 16 4.31 -3.53 0.35
CA ILE A 16 3.25 -3.32 -0.66
C ILE A 16 2.73 -4.66 -1.18
N ASN A 17 3.63 -5.63 -1.43
CA ASN A 17 3.25 -6.95 -1.94
C ASN A 17 2.46 -7.75 -0.90
N ALA A 18 2.82 -7.67 0.39
CA ALA A 18 2.06 -8.29 1.48
C ALA A 18 0.66 -7.69 1.64
N PHE A 19 0.48 -6.39 1.36
CA PHE A 19 -0.82 -5.71 1.42
C PHE A 19 -1.69 -5.87 0.17
N ARG A 20 -1.10 -6.21 -0.98
CA ARG A 20 -1.82 -6.36 -2.25
C ARG A 20 -3.04 -7.31 -2.18
N PRO A 21 -2.96 -8.49 -1.54
CA PRO A 21 -4.12 -9.39 -1.42
C PRO A 21 -5.32 -8.74 -0.71
N ILE A 22 -5.07 -7.87 0.28
CA ILE A 22 -6.11 -7.16 1.02
C ILE A 22 -6.82 -6.16 0.11
N GLU A 23 -6.07 -5.41 -0.70
CA GLU A 23 -6.65 -4.50 -1.69
C GLU A 23 -7.46 -5.26 -2.75
N GLN A 24 -6.99 -6.43 -3.18
CA GLN A 24 -7.73 -7.28 -4.14
C GLN A 24 -9.05 -7.79 -3.54
N LEU A 25 -9.07 -8.14 -2.25
CA LEU A 25 -10.31 -8.53 -1.57
C LEU A 25 -11.35 -7.42 -1.65
N PHE A 26 -10.98 -6.18 -1.33
CA PHE A 26 -11.91 -5.05 -1.41
C PHE A 26 -12.37 -4.77 -2.84
N LYS A 27 -11.52 -4.95 -3.86
CA LYS A 27 -11.94 -4.85 -5.27
C LYS A 27 -12.97 -5.90 -5.66
N ILE A 28 -12.83 -7.13 -5.15
CA ILE A 28 -13.80 -8.20 -5.39
C ILE A 28 -15.13 -7.84 -4.70
N MET A 29 -15.09 -7.33 -3.48
CA MET A 29 -16.27 -6.89 -2.75
C MET A 29 -17.00 -5.76 -3.48
N ASP A 30 -16.26 -4.79 -4.04
CA ASP A 30 -16.82 -3.69 -4.83
C ASP A 30 -17.53 -4.20 -6.10
N ALA A 31 -16.89 -5.13 -6.81
CA ALA A 31 -17.41 -5.69 -8.05
C ALA A 31 -18.57 -6.68 -7.86
N SER A 32 -18.74 -7.24 -6.65
CA SER A 32 -19.73 -8.29 -6.36
C SER A 32 -21.11 -7.75 -5.97
N ALA A 33 -21.32 -6.43 -5.93
CA ALA A 33 -22.58 -5.81 -5.49
C ALA A 33 -23.41 -5.25 -6.66
N PRO A 34 -24.11 -6.09 -7.45
CA PRO A 34 -25.00 -5.63 -8.52
C PRO A 34 -26.37 -5.16 -8.03
N ASP A 35 -26.84 -5.58 -6.85
CA ASP A 35 -28.17 -5.28 -6.33
C ASP A 35 -28.14 -4.45 -5.05
N ALA A 36 -29.05 -3.48 -4.96
CA ALA A 36 -29.09 -2.39 -3.98
C ALA A 36 -29.14 -2.81 -2.49
N ASP A 37 -29.34 -4.09 -2.20
CA ASP A 37 -29.40 -4.64 -0.82
C ASP A 37 -28.00 -4.96 -0.24
N GLU A 38 -26.95 -4.97 -1.07
CA GLU A 38 -25.55 -5.19 -0.64
C GLU A 38 -24.82 -3.89 -0.30
N THR A 39 -25.55 -2.87 0.14
CA THR A 39 -24.98 -1.55 0.49
C THR A 39 -23.84 -1.68 1.51
N ILE A 40 -23.94 -2.63 2.44
CA ILE A 40 -22.90 -2.87 3.46
C ILE A 40 -21.61 -3.43 2.85
N ILE A 41 -21.69 -4.36 1.90
CA ILE A 41 -20.51 -4.96 1.25
C ILE A 41 -19.80 -3.91 0.41
N ARG A 42 -20.56 -3.09 -0.32
CA ARG A 42 -20.01 -1.94 -1.05
C ARG A 42 -19.37 -0.91 -0.12
N CYS A 43 -19.99 -0.57 1.01
CA CYS A 43 -19.39 0.34 1.99
C CYS A 43 -18.06 -0.21 2.56
N TYR A 44 -17.99 -1.51 2.86
CA TYR A 44 -16.74 -2.12 3.31
C TYR A 44 -15.67 -2.13 2.21
N ALA A 45 -16.08 -2.34 0.96
CA ALA A 45 -15.18 -2.26 -0.19
C ALA A 45 -14.61 -0.84 -0.34
N GLU A 46 -15.45 0.19 -0.36
CA GLU A 46 -15.05 1.60 -0.46
C GLU A 46 -14.07 2.01 0.65
N ILE A 47 -14.42 1.70 1.91
CA ILE A 47 -13.56 1.99 3.07
C ILE A 47 -12.21 1.26 2.93
N GLY A 48 -12.24 -0.02 2.55
CA GLY A 48 -11.04 -0.82 2.39
C GLY A 48 -10.12 -0.35 1.26
N LEU A 49 -10.69 0.07 0.13
CA LEU A 49 -9.95 0.64 -0.99
C LEU A 49 -9.28 1.97 -0.58
N GLU A 50 -10.01 2.83 0.13
CA GLU A 50 -9.47 4.10 0.61
C GLU A 50 -8.33 3.88 1.62
N LEU A 51 -8.49 2.95 2.57
CA LEU A 51 -7.45 2.62 3.55
C LEU A 51 -6.19 2.04 2.90
N THR A 52 -6.36 1.12 1.95
CA THR A 52 -5.22 0.51 1.24
C THR A 52 -4.49 1.50 0.33
N GLY A 53 -5.23 2.41 -0.32
CA GLY A 53 -4.66 3.53 -1.06
C GLY A 53 -3.84 4.47 -0.16
N ASN A 54 -4.43 4.90 0.96
CA ASN A 54 -3.77 5.75 1.95
C ASN A 54 -2.52 5.10 2.56
N PHE A 55 -2.57 3.80 2.84
CA PHE A 55 -1.43 3.06 3.34
C PHE A 55 -0.27 3.06 2.33
N ARG A 56 -0.56 2.73 1.06
CA ARG A 56 0.43 2.73 -0.01
C ARG A 56 1.07 4.11 -0.21
N GLU A 57 0.26 5.17 -0.19
CA GLU A 57 0.72 6.56 -0.24
C GLU A 57 1.69 6.90 0.91
N ARG A 58 1.32 6.55 2.15
CA ARG A 58 2.14 6.82 3.33
C ARG A 58 3.47 6.07 3.29
N ILE A 59 3.44 4.80 2.87
CA ILE A 59 4.66 3.98 2.71
C ILE A 59 5.56 4.57 1.62
N LYS A 60 5.01 5.01 0.48
CA LYS A 60 5.78 5.71 -0.56
C LYS A 60 6.43 6.99 -0.03
N LYS A 61 5.70 7.78 0.76
CA LYS A 61 6.21 9.04 1.35
C LYS A 61 7.28 8.80 2.41
N LEU A 62 7.13 7.78 3.24
CA LEU A 62 8.08 7.44 4.30
C LEU A 62 9.40 6.93 3.70
N LEU A 63 9.32 5.96 2.80
CA LEU A 63 10.49 5.28 2.24
C LEU A 63 11.05 5.97 0.98
N GLY A 64 10.31 6.93 0.40
CA GLY A 64 10.80 7.77 -0.70
C GLY A 64 11.65 8.96 -0.23
N ARG A 65 11.44 9.43 1.00
CA ARG A 65 12.21 10.56 1.58
C ARG A 65 13.65 10.23 1.91
N GLU A 66 13.98 8.96 2.09
CA GLU A 66 15.36 8.54 2.43
C GLU A 66 16.30 8.51 1.22
N HIS A 67 15.79 8.69 -0.01
CA HIS A 67 16.62 8.72 -1.21
C HIS A 67 17.13 10.13 -1.55
N GLU A 68 16.37 11.18 -1.25
CA GLU A 68 16.72 12.57 -1.60
C GLU A 68 17.84 13.17 -0.72
N GLY A 69 18.12 12.56 0.43
CA GLY A 69 19.16 13.02 1.37
C GLY A 69 20.57 12.51 1.08
N ALA A 70 20.74 11.53 0.19
CA ALA A 70 22.04 10.93 -0.12
C ALA A 70 22.74 11.56 -1.35
N GLU A 71 22.01 12.32 -2.18
CA GLU A 71 22.53 12.87 -3.44
C GLU A 71 23.06 14.32 -3.32
N ASN A 72 22.99 14.94 -2.14
CA ASN A 72 23.38 16.35 -1.93
C ASN A 72 24.52 16.53 -0.90
N ALA A 73 25.47 15.59 -0.80
CA ALA A 73 26.62 15.69 0.11
C ALA A 73 27.99 15.70 -0.60
N GLU A 74 28.03 15.73 -1.94
CA GLU A 74 29.27 15.88 -2.71
C GLU A 74 29.13 17.07 -3.68
N GLY A 75 29.47 18.26 -3.19
CA GLY A 75 29.55 19.50 -3.97
C GLY A 75 30.32 20.57 -3.21
#